data_AF-A0A9Q1C073-F1
#
_entry.id   AF-A0A9Q1C073-F1
#
_cell.length_a   1.000
_cell.length_b   1.000
_cell.length_c   1.000
_cell.angle_alpha   90.00
_cell.angle_beta   90.00
_cell.angle_gamma   90.00
#
_symmetry.space_group_name_H-M   'P 1'
#
loop_
_entity.id
_entity.type
_entity.pdbx_description
1 polymer ?
#
loop_
_entity_poly.entity_id
_entity_poly.type
_entity_poly.pdbx_seq_one_letter_code
_entity_poly.pdbx_strand_id
1 'polypeptide(L)' 'MGPGLREFSYPERLCRLDLPCLRYRRLRGDMIYMYKYLTGDMAGNATLFQRAVDSSTRGHPLKIEKDLAEMNLASLRH' A
#
# COMPACT_ATOMS: atom_id res chain seq x y z
N MET A 1 9.20 22.29 -4.80
CA MET A 1 8.09 23.08 -5.39
C MET A 1 8.69 24.23 -6.16
N GLY A 2 8.67 24.16 -7.49
CA GLY A 2 9.18 25.23 -8.35
C GLY A 2 8.40 26.54 -8.14
N PRO A 3 8.98 27.69 -8.49
CA PRO A 3 8.24 28.95 -8.57
C PRO A 3 7.06 28.78 -9.56
N GLY A 4 5.87 29.23 -9.20
CA GLY A 4 4.67 29.16 -10.05
C GLY A 4 3.62 28.09 -9.71
N LEU A 5 3.81 27.31 -8.63
CA LEU A 5 2.78 26.38 -8.13
C LEU A 5 2.24 26.78 -6.74
N ARG A 6 2.90 27.71 -6.05
CA ARG A 6 2.60 28.04 -4.64
C ARG A 6 1.32 28.86 -4.51
N GLU A 7 1.00 29.66 -5.52
CA GLU A 7 -0.20 30.49 -5.59
C GLU A 7 -1.50 29.69 -5.80
N PHE A 8 -1.41 28.46 -6.31
CA PHE A 8 -2.58 27.62 -6.60
C PHE A 8 -3.00 26.78 -5.40
N SER A 9 -4.31 26.59 -5.25
CA SER A 9 -4.88 25.64 -4.29
C SER A 9 -4.41 24.20 -4.58
N TYR A 10 -4.53 23.32 -3.59
CA TYR A 10 -4.10 21.93 -3.76
C TYR A 10 -4.78 21.22 -4.94
N PRO A 11 -6.12 21.33 -5.15
CA PRO A 11 -6.77 20.75 -6.34
C PRO A 11 -6.28 21.34 -7.67
N GLU A 12 -6.08 22.66 -7.76
CA GLU A 12 -5.57 23.32 -8.97
C GLU A 12 -4.15 22.86 -9.32
N ARG A 13 -3.29 22.70 -8.31
CA ARG A 13 -1.95 22.11 -8.50
C ARG A 13 -2.03 20.70 -9.07
N LEU A 14 -3.00 19.88 -8.63
CA LEU A 14 -3.17 18.52 -9.16
C LEU A 14 -3.59 18.53 -10.63
N CYS A 15 -4.59 19.33 -11.00
CA CYS A 15 -5.01 19.47 -12.40
C CYS A 15 -3.86 19.95 -13.29
N ARG A 16 -3.11 20.96 -12.84
CA ARG A 16 -2.04 21.56 -13.66
C ARG A 16 -0.82 20.66 -13.82
N LEU A 17 -0.60 19.74 -12.87
CA LEU A 17 0.43 18.71 -12.93
C LEU A 17 -0.06 17.40 -13.56
N ASP A 18 -1.33 17.31 -13.96
CA ASP A 18 -1.99 16.08 -14.41
C ASP A 18 -1.80 14.92 -13.41
N LEU A 19 -1.94 15.22 -12.11
CA LEU A 19 -1.72 14.27 -11.04
C LEU A 19 -3.03 13.80 -10.41
N PRO A 20 -3.19 12.50 -10.15
CA PRO A 20 -4.28 12.01 -9.32
C PRO A 20 -4.11 12.47 -7.87
N CYS A 21 -5.19 12.37 -7.09
CA CYS A 21 -5.18 12.76 -5.68
C CYS A 21 -4.12 12.02 -4.86
N LEU A 22 -3.65 12.63 -3.76
CA LEU A 22 -2.61 12.02 -2.91
C LEU A 22 -2.99 10.63 -2.40
N ARG A 23 -4.26 10.42 -2.06
CA ARG A 23 -4.77 9.13 -1.57
C ARG A 23 -4.54 8.03 -2.60
N TYR A 24 -4.88 8.28 -3.86
CA TYR A 24 -4.66 7.33 -4.94
C TYR A 24 -3.17 7.05 -5.15
N ARG A 25 -2.33 8.10 -5.15
CA ARG A 25 -0.88 7.95 -5.34
C ARG A 25 -0.23 7.13 -4.23
N ARG A 26 -0.63 7.32 -2.98
CA ARG A 26 -0.17 6.52 -1.83
C ARG A 26 -0.58 5.06 -1.99
N LEU A 27 -1.87 4.81 -2.25
CA LEU A 27 -2.37 3.45 -2.45
C LEU A 27 -1.64 2.73 -3.58
N ARG A 28 -1.42 3.40 -4.72
CA ARG A 28 -0.63 2.83 -5.82
C ARG A 28 0.82 2.56 -5.42
N GLY A 29 1.43 3.48 -4.68
CA GLY A 29 2.78 3.32 -4.13
C GLY A 29 2.89 2.08 -3.25
N ASP A 30 1.95 1.89 -2.32
CA ASP A 30 1.89 0.75 -1.41
C ASP A 30 1.75 -0.57 -2.19
N MET A 31 0.91 -0.61 -3.23
CA MET A 31 0.75 -1.79 -4.08
C MET A 31 2.05 -2.14 -4.84
N ILE A 32 2.73 -1.13 -5.41
CA ILE A 32 4.01 -1.36 -6.12
C ILE A 32 5.08 -1.83 -5.14
N TYR A 33 5.14 -1.22 -3.96
CA TYR A 33 6.05 -1.61 -2.90
C TYR A 33 5.81 -3.07 -2.52
N MET A 34 4.54 -3.48 -2.34
CA MET A 34 4.24 -4.86 -2.01
C MET A 34 4.57 -5.84 -3.12
N TYR A 35 4.34 -5.48 -4.38
CA TYR A 35 4.75 -6.33 -5.48
C TYR A 35 6.26 -6.61 -5.44
N LYS A 36 7.08 -5.56 -5.32
CA LYS A 36 8.56 -5.69 -5.22
C LYS A 36 9.00 -6.49 -4.01
N TYR A 37 8.34 -6.27 -2.87
CA TYR A 37 8.58 -7.04 -1.65
C TYR A 37 8.32 -8.53 -1.88
N LEU A 38 7.22 -8.88 -2.54
CA LEU A 38 6.83 -10.27 -2.78
C LEU A 38 7.65 -10.96 -3.88
N THR A 39 8.15 -10.22 -4.87
CA THR A 39 9.01 -10.76 -5.94
C THR A 39 10.48 -10.87 -5.56
N GLY A 40 10.89 -10.24 -4.45
CA GLY A 40 12.29 -10.24 -4.01
C GLY A 40 13.14 -9.15 -4.67
N ASP A 41 12.52 -8.20 -5.40
CA ASP A 41 13.20 -7.06 -6.03
C ASP A 41 13.51 -5.91 -5.04
N MET A 42 13.41 -6.18 -3.74
CA MET A 42 13.81 -5.27 -2.67
C MET A 42 15.27 -5.49 -2.32
N ALA A 43 16.09 -4.44 -2.44
CA ALA A 43 17.45 -4.45 -1.91
C ALA A 43 17.40 -4.42 -0.37
N GLY A 44 17.45 -5.59 0.27
CA GLY A 44 17.52 -5.72 1.73
C GLY A 44 16.74 -6.90 2.30
N ASN A 45 16.93 -7.14 3.59
CA ASN A 45 16.21 -8.10 4.43
C ASN A 45 14.76 -7.63 4.69
N ALA A 46 13.90 -7.90 3.72
CA ALA A 46 12.45 -7.73 3.80
C ALA A 46 11.84 -8.65 4.87
N THR A 47 11.52 -8.12 6.06
CA THR A 47 10.94 -8.87 7.21
C THR A 47 9.55 -8.41 7.63
N LEU A 48 8.92 -7.47 6.90
CA LEU A 48 7.65 -6.85 7.30
C LEU A 48 6.41 -7.76 7.10
N PHE A 49 6.44 -8.62 6.09
CA PHE A 49 5.35 -9.51 5.72
C PHE A 49 5.85 -10.92 5.46
N GLN A 50 5.17 -11.90 6.04
CA GLN A 50 5.44 -13.32 5.83
C GLN A 50 4.54 -13.86 4.71
N ARG A 51 5.11 -14.66 3.82
CA ARG A 51 4.33 -15.36 2.80
C ARG A 51 3.54 -16.49 3.46
N ALA A 52 2.28 -16.64 3.10
CA ALA A 52 1.46 -17.74 3.59
C ALA A 52 2.07 -19.08 3.13
N VAL A 53 2.32 -19.98 4.08
CA VAL A 53 2.70 -21.36 3.82
C VAL A 53 1.40 -22.17 3.67
N ASP A 54 0.79 -22.10 2.49
CA ASP A 54 -0.45 -22.83 2.20
C ASP A 54 -0.14 -24.26 1.71
N SER A 55 -0.73 -25.28 2.31
CA SER A 55 -0.81 -26.66 1.76
C SER A 55 -1.96 -26.82 0.74
N SER A 56 -2.75 -25.75 0.56
CA SER A 56 -3.89 -25.69 -0.36
C SER A 56 -3.42 -25.56 -1.81
N THR A 57 -3.99 -26.38 -2.69
CA THR A 57 -3.78 -26.28 -4.15
C THR A 57 -4.55 -25.12 -4.80
N ARG A 58 -5.35 -24.38 -4.01
CA ARG A 58 -6.12 -23.21 -4.45
C ARG A 58 -5.63 -21.95 -3.78
N GLY A 59 -5.21 -20.96 -4.57
CA GLY A 59 -4.71 -19.67 -4.10
C GLY A 59 -3.64 -19.09 -5.00
N HIS A 60 -3.27 -17.83 -4.77
CA HIS A 60 -2.15 -17.19 -5.48
C HIS A 60 -0.84 -17.50 -4.74
N PRO A 61 0.26 -17.88 -5.44
CA PRO A 61 1.52 -18.28 -4.80
C PRO A 61 2.21 -17.16 -4.01
N LEU A 62 1.90 -15.90 -4.29
CA LEU A 62 2.44 -14.72 -3.57
C LEU A 62 1.50 -14.22 -2.46
N LYS A 63 0.56 -15.03 -1.97
CA LYS A 63 -0.35 -14.66 -0.89
C LYS A 63 0.44 -14.42 0.42
N ILE A 64 0.05 -13.38 1.15
CA ILE A 64 0.63 -13.00 2.45
C ILE A 64 -0.17 -13.67 3.58
N GLU A 65 0.52 -14.09 4.63
CA GLU A 65 -0.08 -14.58 5.86
C GLU A 65 -0.83 -13.44 6.55
N LYS A 66 -2.12 -13.66 6.82
CA LYS A 66 -2.92 -12.70 7.57
C LYS A 66 -2.83 -13.10 9.02
N ASP A 67 -1.96 -12.44 9.77
CA ASP A 67 -2.09 -12.47 11.22
C ASP A 67 -3.46 -11.88 11.57
N LEU A 68 -4.23 -12.65 12.34
CA LEU A 68 -5.42 -12.10 12.99
C LEU A 68 -4.91 -11.05 13.97
N ALA A 69 -4.83 -9.80 13.54
CA ALA A 69 -4.83 -8.70 14.48
C ALA A 69 -6.07 -8.93 15.33
N GLU A 70 -5.92 -9.12 16.65
CA GLU A 70 -7.03 -9.16 17.59
C GLU A 70 -7.70 -7.78 17.60
N MET A 71 -8.39 -7.42 16.53
CA MET A 71 -9.39 -6.38 16.54
C MET A 71 -10.53 -6.96 17.35
N ASN A 72 -10.49 -6.77 18.67
CA ASN A 72 -11.61 -6.96 19.56
C ASN A 72 -12.75 -6.00 19.14
N LEU A 73 -13.43 -6.34 18.06
CA LEU A 73 -14.68 -5.71 17.63
C LEU A 73 -15.83 -6.08 18.58
N ALA A 74 -15.62 -7.08 19.46
CA ALA A 74 -16.55 -7.46 20.50
C ALA A 74 -16.67 -6.41 21.63
N SER A 75 -15.65 -5.58 21.86
CA SER A 75 -15.65 -4.54 22.90
C SER A 75 -16.31 -3.21 22.48
N LEU A 76 -16.85 -3.10 21.26
CA LEU A 76 -17.52 -1.89 20.76
C LEU A 76 -19.05 -2.08 20.64
N ARG A 77 -19.65 -2.76 21.63
CA ARG A 77 -21.10 -2.78 21.86
C ARG A 77 -21.38 -2.38 23.31
N HIS A 78 -21.47 -1.07 23.55
CA HIS A 78 -22.14 -0.49 24.70
C HIS A 78 -23.01 0.67 24.22
#